data_AF-A0A1Y4NER0-F1
#
_entry.id   AF-A0A1Y4NER0-F1
#
_cell.length_a   1.000
_cell.length_b   1.000
_cell.length_c   1.000
_cell.angle_alpha   90.00
_cell.angle_beta   90.00
_cell.angle_gamma   90.00
#
_symmetry.space_group_name_H-M   'P 1'
#
loop_
_entity.id
_entity.type
_entity.pdbx_description
1 polymer ?
#
loop_
_entity_poly.entity_id
_entity_poly.type
_entity_poly.pdbx_seq_one_letter_code
_entity_poly.pdbx_strand_id
1 'polypeptide(L)'
;MKKLLISDYDKIKKYLDDANYEGYNSNFVTMMMWDHEYEIYYEIHDHYLIMLHTYLNEHFFSMPFCKEEYYQEAIEYMMEYANNHHFAFRIDLAVDKFVDKIKEIYQDKFLYLHNEDNDDYVYEKKSLETLSGKKMQKRRNHFNAFIKEHPDYVYKEIEDEDIDNVLNCLKKWDTDHSNENSVVSEFIGIVYLLVHRKELNIKTGCIYLNGQLEAFIIGSPLKHKTVQIHVEKANKEIRGLYVAIGKFFLEQNYADYELVNREEDMGLDSLRRAKKMLHPIKMIHKYTIVTNNQSIVKANNSDIPQIIDLWKKSFKDENEQSTKFYFDKCYQNENTYLLKNNHHLVSMVQIVPYTIILDNKECLAYFILGVATDKNYQKQGLMKKLMNYVLNLPQYQGQKILLQAYQPEIYYNFGFKEDYFHKITKVNKEYYQNNSDLNIITDYDCTKSLSLYQKFTKKYNGYRKRDLDYYKNYLIARCLAYDESLKIFYDKTNAIGYMIYSEDENQIKVSELIYENDTALNKMIAAIINDDKELIIESDMLTNINGESQVICTMLTNFLKNSCQDNNFYINECL
;
A
#
# COMPACT_ATOMS: atom_id res chain seq x y z
N MET A 1 9.38 34.53 -10.95
CA MET A 1 7.94 34.19 -10.92
C MET A 1 7.13 35.20 -10.09
N LYS A 2 5.86 35.43 -10.45
CA LYS A 2 4.90 36.33 -9.77
C LYS A 2 3.86 35.51 -9.00
N LYS A 3 3.43 35.96 -7.81
CA LYS A 3 2.33 35.31 -7.08
C LYS A 3 1.04 35.31 -7.90
N LEU A 4 0.34 34.18 -7.93
CA LEU A 4 -0.95 34.02 -8.58
C LEU A 4 -2.04 34.72 -7.78
N LEU A 5 -2.89 35.48 -8.47
CA LEU A 5 -4.01 36.20 -7.87
C LEU A 5 -5.28 35.90 -8.67
N ILE A 6 -6.45 36.02 -8.03
CA ILE A 6 -7.74 35.87 -8.72
C ILE A 6 -7.87 36.76 -9.96
N SER A 7 -7.33 37.98 -9.89
CA SER A 7 -7.34 38.96 -10.99
C SER A 7 -6.41 38.63 -12.16
N ASP A 8 -5.61 37.56 -12.06
CA ASP A 8 -4.75 37.09 -13.14
C ASP A 8 -5.43 36.02 -14.02
N TYR A 9 -6.66 35.58 -13.69
CA TYR A 9 -7.37 34.54 -14.45
C TYR A 9 -7.39 34.79 -15.97
N ASP A 10 -7.82 35.98 -16.38
CA ASP A 10 -7.94 36.32 -17.82
C ASP A 10 -6.59 36.26 -18.56
N LYS A 11 -5.48 36.50 -17.85
CA LYS A 11 -4.13 36.45 -18.43
C LYS A 11 -3.66 35.03 -18.67
N ILE A 12 -3.99 34.11 -17.75
CA ILE A 12 -3.53 32.73 -17.81
C ILE A 12 -4.52 31.78 -18.48
N LYS A 13 -5.79 32.19 -18.62
CA LYS A 13 -6.87 31.34 -19.13
C LYS A 13 -6.53 30.66 -20.45
N LYS A 14 -5.90 31.37 -21.39
CA LYS A 14 -5.47 30.79 -22.68
C LYS A 14 -4.55 29.59 -22.48
N TYR A 15 -3.58 29.67 -21.57
CA TYR A 15 -2.64 28.59 -21.29
C TYR A 15 -3.30 27.41 -20.60
N LEU A 16 -4.21 27.67 -19.64
CA LEU A 16 -5.04 26.62 -19.04
C LEU A 16 -5.90 25.91 -20.10
N ASP A 17 -6.42 26.68 -21.06
CA ASP A 17 -7.21 26.15 -22.17
C ASP A 17 -6.38 25.30 -23.14
N ASP A 18 -5.19 25.77 -23.51
CA ASP A 18 -4.24 25.08 -24.39
C ASP A 18 -3.71 23.78 -23.77
N ALA A 19 -3.49 23.76 -22.45
CA ALA A 19 -3.02 22.59 -21.71
C ALA A 19 -4.02 21.44 -21.71
N ASN A 20 -5.33 21.77 -21.68
CA ASN A 20 -6.42 20.81 -21.87
C ASN A 20 -6.33 19.58 -20.94
N TYR A 21 -6.04 19.83 -19.65
CA TYR A 21 -5.93 18.79 -18.62
C TYR A 21 -7.30 18.42 -18.03
N GLU A 22 -7.47 17.15 -17.68
CA GLU A 22 -8.70 16.61 -17.08
C GLU A 22 -8.70 16.59 -15.54
N GLY A 23 -7.53 16.78 -14.93
CA GLY A 23 -7.34 16.65 -13.48
C GLY A 23 -7.83 17.85 -12.69
N TYR A 24 -8.34 17.62 -11.49
CA TYR A 24 -8.90 18.68 -10.63
C TYR A 24 -7.90 19.82 -10.34
N ASN A 25 -6.62 19.48 -10.16
CA ASN A 25 -5.52 20.44 -9.93
C ASN A 25 -5.27 21.45 -11.06
N SER A 26 -5.83 21.23 -12.25
CA SER A 26 -5.75 22.20 -13.36
C SER A 26 -6.84 23.28 -13.31
N ASN A 27 -7.78 23.16 -12.36
CA ASN A 27 -8.87 24.10 -12.18
C ASN A 27 -8.40 25.34 -11.42
N PHE A 28 -8.62 26.52 -12.01
CA PHE A 28 -8.27 27.79 -11.37
C PHE A 28 -8.95 27.99 -10.01
N VAL A 29 -10.17 27.47 -9.83
CA VAL A 29 -10.89 27.53 -8.56
C VAL A 29 -10.14 26.75 -7.46
N THR A 30 -9.62 25.57 -7.80
CA THR A 30 -8.78 24.77 -6.89
C THR A 30 -7.49 25.50 -6.55
N MET A 31 -6.82 26.07 -7.56
CA MET A 31 -5.61 26.87 -7.33
C MET A 31 -5.86 28.00 -6.33
N MET A 32 -6.97 28.72 -6.47
CA MET A 32 -7.32 29.83 -5.56
C MET A 32 -7.73 29.36 -4.17
N MET A 33 -8.44 28.22 -4.07
CA MET A 33 -8.80 27.62 -2.78
C MET A 33 -7.55 27.28 -1.95
N TRP A 34 -6.51 26.74 -2.59
CA TRP A 34 -5.33 26.19 -1.93
C TRP A 34 -4.10 27.12 -1.95
N ASP A 35 -4.17 28.32 -2.56
CA ASP A 35 -3.03 29.27 -2.62
C ASP A 35 -2.50 29.68 -1.24
N HIS A 36 -3.38 29.72 -0.23
CA HIS A 36 -2.99 30.07 1.13
C HIS A 36 -2.07 29.03 1.79
N GLU A 37 -2.12 27.77 1.35
CA GLU A 37 -1.30 26.68 1.87
C GLU A 37 -0.09 26.38 0.97
N TYR A 38 -0.30 26.40 -0.35
CA TYR A 38 0.71 25.98 -1.34
C TYR A 38 1.43 27.14 -2.05
N GLU A 39 1.14 28.40 -1.71
CA GLU A 39 1.71 29.61 -2.29
C GLU A 39 2.10 29.50 -3.77
N ILE A 40 1.16 29.85 -4.66
CA ILE A 40 1.31 29.59 -6.09
C ILE A 40 1.98 30.78 -6.78
N TYR A 41 3.09 30.53 -7.45
CA TYR A 41 3.79 31.50 -8.29
C TYR A 41 3.77 31.04 -9.74
N TYR A 42 3.70 31.97 -10.68
CA TYR A 42 3.69 31.66 -12.10
C TYR A 42 4.60 32.56 -12.94
N GLU A 43 4.90 32.09 -14.13
CA GLU A 43 5.64 32.84 -15.15
C GLU A 43 5.16 32.47 -16.55
N ILE A 44 4.89 33.49 -17.37
CA ILE A 44 4.43 33.36 -18.75
C ILE A 44 5.62 33.51 -19.69
N HIS A 45 5.77 32.56 -20.59
CA HIS A 45 6.67 32.58 -21.75
C HIS A 45 5.84 32.62 -23.04
N ASP A 46 6.50 32.73 -24.19
CA ASP A 46 5.82 32.88 -25.50
C ASP A 46 4.83 31.74 -25.80
N HIS A 47 5.18 30.51 -25.41
CA HIS A 47 4.40 29.31 -25.73
C HIS A 47 3.79 28.58 -24.51
N TYR A 48 4.26 28.89 -23.29
CA TYR A 48 3.91 28.13 -22.10
C TYR A 48 3.83 28.98 -20.84
N LEU A 49 3.06 28.47 -19.88
CA LEU A 49 2.94 29.00 -18.52
C LEU A 49 3.47 27.95 -17.53
N ILE A 50 4.39 28.35 -16.67
CA ILE A 50 4.90 27.52 -15.57
C ILE A 50 4.27 27.98 -14.26
N MET A 51 3.88 27.03 -13.42
CA MET A 51 3.46 27.28 -12.04
C MET A 51 4.34 26.51 -11.06
N LEU A 52 4.82 27.23 -10.05
CA LEU A 52 5.61 26.73 -8.93
C LEU A 52 4.79 26.86 -7.65
N HIS A 53 4.70 25.77 -6.91
CA HIS A 53 4.05 25.68 -5.60
C HIS A 53 5.13 25.61 -4.53
N THR A 54 4.86 26.20 -3.37
CA THR A 54 5.69 26.13 -2.17
C THR A 54 4.85 25.64 -0.99
N TYR A 55 5.22 24.49 -0.43
CA TYR A 55 4.54 23.90 0.73
C TYR A 55 5.56 23.42 1.76
N LEU A 56 5.46 23.89 3.01
CA LEU A 56 6.39 23.54 4.09
C LEU A 56 7.90 23.70 3.71
N ASN A 57 8.21 24.73 2.91
CA ASN A 57 9.53 25.01 2.31
C ASN A 57 9.98 24.04 1.20
N GLU A 58 9.13 23.11 0.76
CA GLU A 58 9.38 22.35 -0.46
C GLU A 58 8.82 23.09 -1.67
N HIS A 59 9.57 23.00 -2.77
CA HIS A 59 9.20 23.58 -4.05
C HIS A 59 8.92 22.48 -5.06
N PHE A 60 7.80 22.60 -5.77
CA PHE A 60 7.45 21.68 -6.85
C PHE A 60 6.61 22.38 -7.91
N PHE A 61 6.68 21.88 -9.13
CA PHE A 61 5.91 22.44 -10.23
C PHE A 61 4.60 21.68 -10.44
N SER A 62 3.62 22.36 -11.02
CA SER A 62 2.56 21.68 -11.77
C SER A 62 3.08 21.25 -13.14
N MET A 63 2.29 20.43 -13.85
CA MET A 63 2.50 20.26 -15.29
C MET A 63 2.52 21.63 -15.99
N PRO A 64 3.38 21.83 -17.01
CA PRO A 64 3.40 23.07 -17.76
C PRO A 64 2.07 23.30 -18.47
N PHE A 65 1.55 24.52 -18.46
CA PHE A 65 0.30 24.85 -19.11
C PHE A 65 0.59 25.34 -20.54
N CYS A 66 0.56 24.41 -21.49
CA CYS A 66 0.84 24.64 -22.91
C CYS A 66 0.36 23.45 -23.76
N LYS A 67 0.40 23.62 -25.09
CA LYS A 67 0.16 22.52 -26.02
C LYS A 67 1.29 21.48 -25.98
N GLU A 68 0.97 20.25 -26.38
CA GLU A 68 1.89 19.10 -26.32
C GLU A 68 3.22 19.36 -27.05
N GLU A 69 3.22 20.10 -28.16
CA GLU A 69 4.45 20.41 -28.91
C GLU A 69 5.48 21.24 -28.13
N TYR A 70 5.07 21.93 -27.05
CA TYR A 70 5.95 22.78 -26.23
C TYR A 70 6.34 22.15 -24.90
N TYR A 71 5.94 20.90 -24.62
CA TYR A 71 6.29 20.23 -23.36
C TYR A 71 7.80 20.13 -23.14
N GLN A 72 8.58 19.82 -24.19
CA GLN A 72 10.03 19.71 -24.05
C GLN A 72 10.67 21.05 -23.65
N GLU A 73 10.32 22.13 -24.35
CA GLU A 73 10.81 23.49 -24.07
C GLU A 73 10.48 23.91 -22.62
N ALA A 74 9.23 23.71 -22.21
CA ALA A 74 8.77 24.06 -20.87
C ALA A 74 9.49 23.25 -19.77
N ILE A 75 9.68 21.95 -19.97
CA ILE A 75 10.35 21.07 -18.99
C ILE A 75 11.83 21.39 -18.87
N GLU A 76 12.51 21.70 -19.98
CA GLU A 76 13.90 22.16 -19.97
C GLU A 76 14.06 23.44 -19.15
N TYR A 77 13.15 24.42 -19.33
CA TYR A 77 13.12 25.64 -18.51
C TYR A 77 12.89 25.32 -17.02
N MET A 78 11.94 24.45 -16.69
CA MET A 78 11.64 24.09 -15.30
C MET A 78 12.83 23.43 -14.59
N MET A 79 13.56 22.55 -15.31
CA MET A 79 14.78 21.92 -14.79
C MET A 79 15.90 22.95 -14.56
N GLU A 80 16.10 23.87 -15.51
CA GLU A 80 17.08 24.95 -15.36
C GLU A 80 16.73 25.87 -14.19
N TYR A 81 15.45 26.24 -14.06
CA TYR A 81 14.96 27.05 -12.95
C TYR A 81 15.22 26.36 -11.60
N ALA A 82 14.86 25.08 -11.46
CA ALA A 82 15.12 24.32 -10.23
C ALA A 82 16.61 24.28 -9.86
N ASN A 83 17.47 24.08 -10.86
CA ASN A 83 18.92 24.07 -10.66
C ASN A 83 19.47 25.44 -10.23
N ASN A 84 19.06 26.52 -10.90
CA ASN A 84 19.49 27.90 -10.60
C ASN A 84 19.00 28.38 -9.22
N HIS A 85 17.90 27.82 -8.73
CA HIS A 85 17.32 28.12 -7.42
C HIS A 85 17.59 27.05 -6.35
N HIS A 86 18.46 26.07 -6.65
CA HIS A 86 18.97 25.07 -5.70
C HIS A 86 17.91 24.20 -5.02
N PHE A 87 16.89 23.77 -5.76
CA PHE A 87 15.93 22.76 -5.30
C PHE A 87 15.78 21.61 -6.30
N ALA A 88 15.28 20.46 -5.84
CA ALA A 88 15.12 19.29 -6.69
C ALA A 88 13.98 19.50 -7.70
N PHE A 89 14.23 19.21 -8.97
CA PHE A 89 13.16 19.19 -9.97
C PHE A 89 12.12 18.12 -9.63
N ARG A 90 10.88 18.55 -9.46
CA ARG A 90 9.71 17.71 -9.19
C ARG A 90 8.47 18.31 -9.86
N ILE A 91 7.70 17.49 -10.54
CA ILE A 91 6.34 17.83 -10.99
C ILE A 91 5.37 16.95 -10.22
N ASP A 92 4.40 17.54 -9.53
CA ASP A 92 3.39 16.79 -8.80
C ASP A 92 2.04 16.80 -9.52
N LEU A 93 1.25 15.77 -9.21
CA LEU A 93 -0.14 15.61 -9.66
C LEU A 93 -0.27 15.58 -11.20
N ALA A 94 0.76 15.07 -11.88
CA ALA A 94 0.76 14.88 -13.32
C ALA A 94 -0.23 13.79 -13.73
N VAL A 95 -0.99 13.99 -14.80
CA VAL A 95 -2.00 13.04 -15.29
C VAL A 95 -1.43 12.07 -16.33
N ASP A 96 -2.06 10.90 -16.51
CA ASP A 96 -1.60 9.83 -17.44
C ASP A 96 -1.21 10.36 -18.82
N LYS A 97 -2.10 11.16 -19.45
CA LYS A 97 -1.86 11.71 -20.79
C LYS A 97 -0.55 12.50 -20.89
N PHE A 98 -0.24 13.30 -19.87
CA PHE A 98 1.00 14.07 -19.82
C PHE A 98 2.20 13.13 -19.58
N VAL A 99 2.08 12.22 -18.62
CA VAL A 99 3.13 11.24 -18.29
C VAL A 99 3.52 10.39 -19.49
N ASP A 100 2.56 9.92 -20.29
CA ASP A 100 2.82 9.13 -21.48
C ASP A 100 3.64 9.91 -22.51
N LYS A 101 3.34 11.20 -22.71
CA LYS A 101 4.12 12.09 -23.58
C LYS A 101 5.52 12.35 -23.05
N ILE A 102 5.67 12.58 -21.74
CA ILE A 102 6.98 12.79 -21.13
C ILE A 102 7.85 11.52 -21.22
N LYS A 103 7.26 10.32 -21.07
CA LYS A 103 7.96 9.04 -21.31
C LYS A 103 8.48 8.92 -22.74
N GLU A 104 7.70 9.34 -23.73
CA GLU A 104 8.13 9.34 -25.14
C GLU A 104 9.33 10.28 -25.36
N ILE A 105 9.31 11.48 -24.77
CA ILE A 105 10.34 12.52 -24.97
C ILE A 105 11.63 12.22 -24.18
N TYR A 106 11.50 11.84 -22.90
CA TYR A 106 12.61 11.79 -21.94
C TYR A 106 13.03 10.37 -21.57
N GLN A 107 12.27 9.33 -21.96
CA GLN A 107 12.57 7.92 -21.69
C GLN A 107 12.93 7.69 -20.22
N ASP A 108 14.14 7.18 -19.95
CA ASP A 108 14.63 6.81 -18.62
C ASP A 108 15.19 8.00 -17.81
N LYS A 109 15.09 9.25 -18.28
CA LYS A 109 15.59 10.42 -17.51
C LYS A 109 14.76 10.73 -16.26
N PHE A 110 13.53 10.25 -16.20
CA PHE A 110 12.62 10.50 -15.08
C PHE A 110 12.08 9.20 -14.47
N LEU A 111 11.63 9.31 -13.22
CA LEU A 111 10.77 8.33 -12.55
C LEU A 111 9.37 8.92 -12.40
N TYR A 112 8.36 8.08 -12.59
CA TYR A 112 6.95 8.42 -12.60
C TYR A 112 6.24 7.71 -11.45
N LEU A 113 6.12 8.41 -10.34
CA LEU A 113 5.68 7.83 -9.06
C LEU A 113 4.17 7.92 -8.94
N HIS A 114 3.46 6.82 -9.18
CA HIS A 114 2.00 6.78 -9.05
C HIS A 114 1.60 6.72 -7.57
N ASN A 115 0.73 7.64 -7.15
CA ASN A 115 0.10 7.57 -5.84
C ASN A 115 -1.42 7.45 -5.97
N GLU A 116 -1.96 6.27 -5.67
CA GLU A 116 -3.40 5.99 -5.75
C GLU A 116 -4.24 6.87 -4.81
N ASP A 117 -3.64 7.37 -3.73
CA ASP A 117 -4.31 8.21 -2.74
C ASP A 117 -4.72 9.58 -3.33
N ASN A 118 -4.07 9.97 -4.43
CA ASN A 118 -4.28 11.24 -5.14
C ASN A 118 -5.14 11.10 -6.40
N ASP A 119 -5.60 9.89 -6.75
CA ASP A 119 -6.34 9.65 -8.00
C ASP A 119 -7.76 10.24 -7.95
N ASP A 120 -8.18 10.92 -9.03
CA ASP A 120 -9.50 11.55 -9.09
C ASP A 120 -10.57 10.51 -9.43
N TYR A 121 -11.72 10.61 -8.76
CA TYR A 121 -12.89 9.82 -9.08
C TYR A 121 -13.84 10.59 -10.01
N VAL A 122 -14.06 10.07 -11.22
CA VAL A 122 -14.96 10.69 -12.22
C VAL A 122 -16.19 9.83 -12.47
N TYR A 123 -17.35 10.47 -12.47
CA TYR A 123 -18.67 9.85 -12.59
C TYR A 123 -19.45 10.43 -13.77
N GLU A 124 -20.43 9.68 -14.27
CA GLU A 124 -21.46 10.22 -15.15
C GLU A 124 -22.42 11.12 -14.35
N LYS A 125 -22.59 12.38 -14.74
CA LYS A 125 -23.50 13.34 -14.08
C LYS A 125 -24.91 12.78 -13.95
N LYS A 126 -25.43 12.24 -15.06
CA LYS A 126 -26.78 11.67 -15.13
C LYS A 126 -27.02 10.56 -14.12
N SER A 127 -26.00 9.75 -13.81
CA SER A 127 -26.12 8.70 -12.79
C SER A 127 -26.29 9.28 -11.38
N LEU A 128 -25.56 10.34 -11.05
CA LEU A 128 -25.64 10.99 -9.73
C LEU A 128 -26.89 11.87 -9.59
N GLU A 129 -27.30 12.52 -10.68
CA GLU A 129 -28.48 13.37 -10.78
C GLU A 129 -29.78 12.54 -10.69
N THR A 130 -29.88 11.42 -11.42
CA THR A 130 -31.11 10.62 -11.46
C THR A 130 -31.15 9.49 -10.42
N LEU A 131 -29.99 9.08 -9.90
CA LEU A 131 -29.80 7.89 -9.08
C LEU A 131 -30.43 6.63 -9.72
N SER A 132 -30.48 6.57 -11.05
CA SER A 132 -31.16 5.51 -11.79
C SER A 132 -30.26 4.28 -12.00
N GLY A 133 -30.88 3.14 -12.32
CA GLY A 133 -30.17 1.88 -12.55
C GLY A 133 -29.93 1.02 -11.31
N LYS A 134 -29.47 -0.22 -11.57
CA LYS A 134 -29.25 -1.27 -10.54
C LYS A 134 -28.12 -0.89 -9.58
N LYS A 135 -27.03 -0.32 -10.10
CA LYS A 135 -25.86 0.14 -9.32
C LYS A 135 -26.25 1.21 -8.29
N MET A 136 -27.17 2.12 -8.63
CA MET A 136 -27.60 3.21 -7.75
C MET A 136 -28.76 2.87 -6.81
N GLN A 137 -29.26 1.61 -6.78
CA GLN A 137 -30.42 1.23 -5.97
C GLN A 137 -30.26 1.60 -4.49
N LYS A 138 -29.09 1.34 -3.88
CA LYS A 138 -28.87 1.68 -2.47
C LYS A 138 -28.91 3.20 -2.24
N ARG A 139 -28.33 3.99 -3.15
CA ARG A 139 -28.31 5.47 -3.06
C ARG A 139 -29.72 6.05 -3.21
N ARG A 140 -30.49 5.56 -4.17
CA ARG A 140 -31.90 5.90 -4.34
C ARG A 140 -32.74 5.57 -3.10
N ASN A 141 -32.48 4.44 -2.44
CA ASN A 141 -33.15 4.10 -1.19
C ASN A 141 -32.82 5.09 -0.06
N HIS A 142 -31.55 5.52 0.06
CA HIS A 142 -31.16 6.55 1.02
C HIS A 142 -31.81 7.91 0.72
N PHE A 143 -31.82 8.32 -0.55
CA PHE A 143 -32.49 9.54 -0.97
C PHE A 143 -34.00 9.52 -0.66
N ASN A 144 -34.69 8.44 -1.01
CA ASN A 144 -36.12 8.30 -0.72
C ASN A 144 -36.43 8.28 0.78
N ALA A 145 -35.53 7.72 1.61
CA ALA A 145 -35.64 7.79 3.07
C ALA A 145 -35.53 9.23 3.56
N PHE A 146 -34.53 9.98 3.09
CA PHE A 146 -34.36 11.41 3.40
C PHE A 146 -35.62 12.23 3.06
N ILE A 147 -36.14 12.10 1.84
CA ILE A 147 -37.36 12.82 1.40
C ILE A 147 -38.57 12.47 2.27
N LYS A 148 -38.70 11.21 2.69
CA LYS A 148 -39.82 10.75 3.53
C LYS A 148 -39.72 11.26 4.97
N GLU A 149 -38.52 11.23 5.54
CA GLU A 149 -38.25 11.60 6.94
C GLU A 149 -38.19 13.12 7.13
N HIS A 150 -37.83 13.86 6.08
CA HIS A 150 -37.67 15.31 6.10
C HIS A 150 -38.46 15.98 4.97
N PRO A 151 -39.81 15.93 4.96
CA PRO A 151 -40.62 16.50 3.88
C PRO A 151 -40.50 18.03 3.78
N ASP A 152 -40.16 18.70 4.88
CA ASP A 152 -40.05 20.16 4.98
C ASP A 152 -38.61 20.69 4.75
N TYR A 153 -37.74 19.89 4.11
CA TYR A 153 -36.40 20.33 3.76
C TYR A 153 -36.44 21.54 2.82
N VAL A 154 -35.43 22.42 2.94
CA VAL A 154 -35.25 23.54 2.02
C VAL A 154 -33.89 23.43 1.37
N TYR A 155 -33.87 23.22 0.05
CA TYR A 155 -32.66 23.34 -0.76
C TYR A 155 -32.62 24.72 -1.42
N LYS A 156 -31.48 25.43 -1.33
CA LYS A 156 -31.24 26.70 -2.01
C LYS A 156 -29.76 26.92 -2.31
N GLU A 157 -29.45 27.90 -3.17
CA GLU A 157 -28.09 28.42 -3.35
C GLU A 157 -27.65 29.17 -2.08
N ILE A 158 -26.35 29.20 -1.77
CA ILE A 158 -25.81 29.87 -0.58
C ILE A 158 -25.77 31.38 -0.83
N GLU A 159 -26.44 32.14 0.03
CA GLU A 159 -26.44 33.60 0.05
C GLU A 159 -25.56 34.15 1.18
N ASP A 160 -25.32 35.47 1.20
CA ASP A 160 -24.44 36.10 2.21
C ASP A 160 -24.93 35.87 3.65
N GLU A 161 -26.24 35.80 3.86
CA GLU A 161 -26.88 35.52 5.15
C GLU A 161 -26.66 34.08 5.64
N ASP A 162 -26.30 33.16 4.75
CA ASP A 162 -26.07 31.75 5.08
C ASP A 162 -24.63 31.46 5.52
N ILE A 163 -23.69 32.39 5.27
CA ILE A 163 -22.26 32.16 5.48
C ILE A 163 -21.99 31.77 6.94
N ASP A 164 -22.53 32.51 7.91
CA ASP A 164 -22.35 32.21 9.33
C ASP A 164 -22.85 30.79 9.69
N ASN A 165 -23.94 30.33 9.06
CA ASN A 165 -24.46 28.98 9.26
C ASN A 165 -23.52 27.92 8.67
N VAL A 166 -22.95 28.16 7.48
CA VAL A 166 -21.95 27.27 6.88
C VAL A 166 -20.72 27.16 7.79
N LEU A 167 -20.22 28.29 8.30
CA LEU A 167 -19.06 28.32 9.21
C LEU A 167 -19.34 27.60 10.52
N ASN A 168 -20.55 27.73 11.07
CA ASN A 168 -20.97 27.01 12.27
C ASN A 168 -21.04 25.49 12.03
N CYS A 169 -21.51 25.05 10.87
CA CYS A 169 -21.56 23.63 10.52
C CYS A 169 -20.16 23.04 10.33
N LEU A 170 -19.24 23.78 9.72
CA LEU A 170 -17.83 23.39 9.62
C LEU A 170 -17.25 23.12 11.01
N LYS A 171 -17.41 24.06 11.95
CA LYS A 171 -16.97 23.87 13.35
C LYS A 171 -17.63 22.68 14.05
N LYS A 172 -18.91 22.42 13.77
CA LYS A 172 -19.68 21.33 14.41
C LYS A 172 -19.26 19.95 13.91
N TRP A 173 -18.99 19.81 12.61
CA TRP A 173 -18.64 18.52 12.01
C TRP A 173 -17.14 18.18 12.10
N ASP A 174 -16.34 19.10 12.62
CA ASP A 174 -14.89 19.00 12.82
C ASP A 174 -14.49 18.30 14.14
N THR A 175 -15.40 17.59 14.81
CA THR A 175 -15.10 16.98 16.11
C THR A 175 -14.28 15.68 16.04
N ASP A 176 -14.07 15.09 14.87
CA ASP A 176 -13.25 13.88 14.70
C ASP A 176 -11.78 14.24 14.39
N HIS A 177 -11.03 14.53 15.45
CA HIS A 177 -9.66 15.02 15.42
C HIS A 177 -8.67 13.93 14.98
N SER A 178 -8.26 13.96 13.71
CA SER A 178 -7.07 13.22 13.26
C SER A 178 -5.96 14.11 12.68
N ASN A 179 -6.24 15.37 12.34
CA ASN A 179 -5.22 16.37 11.98
C ASN A 179 -5.80 17.80 11.99
N GLU A 180 -5.66 18.54 13.09
CA GLU A 180 -6.20 19.91 13.26
C GLU A 180 -5.75 20.88 12.14
N ASN A 181 -4.50 20.78 11.67
CA ASN A 181 -3.97 21.68 10.64
C ASN A 181 -4.64 21.52 9.26
N SER A 182 -4.96 20.29 8.85
CA SER A 182 -5.59 20.02 7.55
C SER A 182 -7.01 20.59 7.51
N VAL A 183 -7.73 20.55 8.64
CA VAL A 183 -9.09 21.08 8.71
C VAL A 183 -9.10 22.62 8.71
N VAL A 184 -8.14 23.25 9.38
CA VAL A 184 -7.99 24.72 9.32
C VAL A 184 -7.71 25.18 7.88
N SER A 185 -6.87 24.46 7.14
CA SER A 185 -6.61 24.77 5.73
C SER A 185 -7.88 24.67 4.86
N GLU A 186 -8.61 23.56 4.97
CA GLU A 186 -9.88 23.38 4.24
C GLU A 186 -10.88 24.49 4.60
N PHE A 187 -10.97 24.88 5.87
CA PHE A 187 -11.83 25.97 6.33
C PHE A 187 -11.48 27.30 5.65
N ILE A 188 -10.20 27.68 5.62
CA ILE A 188 -9.74 28.92 4.96
C ILE A 188 -10.09 28.90 3.47
N GLY A 189 -9.84 27.76 2.80
CA GLY A 189 -10.19 27.57 1.40
C GLY A 189 -11.70 27.71 1.12
N ILE A 190 -12.54 27.10 1.95
CA ILE A 190 -14.01 27.21 1.81
C ILE A 190 -14.48 28.66 1.98
N VAL A 191 -13.97 29.37 3.00
CA VAL A 191 -14.32 30.79 3.21
C VAL A 191 -13.91 31.62 2.01
N TYR A 192 -12.71 31.40 1.48
CA TYR A 192 -12.23 32.08 0.28
C TYR A 192 -13.19 31.88 -0.90
N LEU A 193 -13.58 30.64 -1.19
CA LEU A 193 -14.51 30.32 -2.27
C LEU A 193 -15.87 31.01 -2.08
N LEU A 194 -16.42 31.02 -0.86
CA LEU A 194 -17.71 31.65 -0.58
C LEU A 194 -17.67 33.18 -0.74
N VAL A 195 -16.58 33.82 -0.31
CA VAL A 195 -16.39 35.28 -0.46
C VAL A 195 -16.25 35.66 -1.93
N HIS A 196 -15.46 34.91 -2.70
CA HIS A 196 -15.16 35.21 -4.11
C HIS A 196 -16.06 34.46 -5.10
N ARG A 197 -17.18 33.88 -4.65
CA ARG A 197 -18.03 32.98 -5.47
C ARG A 197 -18.50 33.59 -6.80
N LYS A 198 -18.80 34.90 -6.79
CA LYS A 198 -19.23 35.64 -7.98
C LYS A 198 -18.09 35.85 -8.97
N GLU A 199 -16.90 36.17 -8.47
CA GLU A 199 -15.68 36.38 -9.28
C GLU A 199 -15.18 35.07 -9.90
N LEU A 200 -15.24 33.97 -9.14
CA LEU A 200 -14.84 32.64 -9.58
C LEU A 200 -15.90 31.92 -10.43
N ASN A 201 -17.09 32.51 -10.59
CA ASN A 201 -18.23 31.93 -11.30
C ASN A 201 -18.54 30.49 -10.85
N ILE A 202 -18.51 30.25 -9.53
CA ILE A 202 -18.83 28.95 -8.94
C ILE A 202 -20.31 28.86 -8.57
N LYS A 203 -20.81 27.64 -8.46
CA LYS A 203 -22.16 27.35 -7.98
C LYS A 203 -22.10 26.70 -6.61
N THR A 204 -23.09 27.01 -5.79
CA THR A 204 -23.21 26.50 -4.43
C THR A 204 -24.59 25.94 -4.17
N GLY A 205 -24.75 25.17 -3.11
CA GLY A 205 -26.05 24.76 -2.60
C GLY A 205 -25.98 24.39 -1.13
N CYS A 206 -27.08 24.55 -0.42
CA CYS A 206 -27.24 24.12 0.96
C CYS A 206 -28.62 23.50 1.20
N ILE A 207 -28.71 22.66 2.23
CA ILE A 207 -29.97 22.09 2.71
C ILE A 207 -30.19 22.53 4.15
N TYR A 208 -31.37 23.10 4.40
CA TYR A 208 -31.87 23.39 5.73
C TYR A 208 -32.90 22.36 6.18
N LEU A 209 -32.81 21.96 7.45
CA LEU A 209 -33.77 21.13 8.16
C LEU A 209 -34.14 21.83 9.46
N ASN A 210 -35.44 22.06 9.71
CA ASN A 210 -35.92 22.76 10.91
C ASN A 210 -35.21 24.11 11.17
N GLY A 211 -34.88 24.85 10.10
CA GLY A 211 -34.16 26.13 10.19
C GLY A 211 -32.65 26.03 10.45
N GLN A 212 -32.08 24.83 10.49
CA GLN A 212 -30.63 24.61 10.64
C GLN A 212 -30.02 24.13 9.31
N LEU A 213 -28.87 24.68 8.93
CA LEU A 213 -28.11 24.21 7.77
C LEU A 213 -27.49 22.85 8.11
N GLU A 214 -27.80 21.81 7.34
CA GLU A 214 -27.35 20.44 7.63
C GLU A 214 -26.52 19.83 6.49
N ALA A 215 -26.44 20.50 5.33
CA ALA A 215 -25.51 20.16 4.27
C ALA A 215 -25.18 21.37 3.39
N PHE A 216 -23.99 21.38 2.80
CA PHE A 216 -23.63 22.31 1.74
C PHE A 216 -22.65 21.70 0.74
N ILE A 217 -22.60 22.29 -0.45
CA ILE A 217 -21.78 21.85 -1.57
C ILE A 217 -21.31 23.04 -2.40
N ILE A 218 -20.08 22.97 -2.91
CA ILE A 218 -19.47 23.97 -3.80
C ILE A 218 -18.89 23.24 -5.01
N GLY A 219 -19.26 23.69 -6.21
CA GLY A 219 -18.76 23.11 -7.44
C GLY A 219 -18.55 24.13 -8.55
N SER A 220 -17.60 23.86 -9.43
CA SER A 220 -17.28 24.71 -10.57
C SER A 220 -17.19 23.91 -11.87
N PRO A 221 -17.25 24.57 -13.03
CA PRO A 221 -16.80 23.99 -14.28
C PRO A 221 -15.34 23.53 -14.22
N LEU A 222 -15.08 22.41 -14.90
CA LEU A 222 -13.78 21.92 -15.32
C LEU A 222 -13.85 21.63 -16.83
N LYS A 223 -12.70 21.36 -17.46
CA LYS A 223 -12.62 20.98 -18.88
C LYS A 223 -13.44 19.73 -19.20
N HIS A 224 -13.67 19.52 -20.50
CA HIS A 224 -14.36 18.34 -21.04
C HIS A 224 -15.79 18.15 -20.53
N LYS A 225 -16.53 19.25 -20.32
CA LYS A 225 -17.90 19.23 -19.76
C LYS A 225 -17.98 18.47 -18.43
N THR A 226 -16.98 18.70 -17.57
CA THR A 226 -16.89 18.09 -16.24
C THR A 226 -17.24 19.11 -15.18
N VAL A 227 -18.10 18.75 -14.23
CA VAL A 227 -18.31 19.53 -13.01
C VAL A 227 -17.31 19.03 -11.97
N GLN A 228 -16.54 19.92 -11.38
CA GLN A 228 -15.71 19.56 -10.23
C GLN A 228 -16.43 19.92 -8.94
N ILE A 229 -16.52 18.96 -8.02
CA ILE A 229 -17.05 19.18 -6.67
C ILE A 229 -15.85 19.40 -5.75
N HIS A 230 -15.61 20.66 -5.37
CA HIS A 230 -14.51 21.06 -4.49
C HIS A 230 -14.81 20.75 -3.03
N VAL A 231 -16.07 20.90 -2.64
CA VAL A 231 -16.51 20.75 -1.25
C VAL A 231 -17.88 20.11 -1.22
N GLU A 232 -18.03 19.04 -0.44
CA GLU A 232 -19.33 18.45 -0.12
C GLU A 232 -19.33 18.04 1.36
N LYS A 233 -20.14 18.72 2.17
CA LYS A 233 -20.24 18.46 3.60
C LYS A 233 -21.71 18.28 3.98
N ALA A 234 -21.97 17.27 4.81
CA ALA A 234 -23.30 17.02 5.34
C ALA A 234 -23.21 16.34 6.71
N ASN A 235 -24.27 16.50 7.50
CA ASN A 235 -24.42 15.79 8.76
C ASN A 235 -24.54 14.28 8.55
N LYS A 236 -23.55 13.52 9.07
CA LYS A 236 -23.44 12.07 8.92
C LYS A 236 -24.57 11.31 9.64
N GLU A 237 -25.18 11.91 10.66
CA GLU A 237 -26.28 11.32 11.43
C GLU A 237 -27.60 11.29 10.62
N ILE A 238 -27.69 12.08 9.55
CA ILE A 238 -28.91 12.21 8.76
C ILE A 238 -28.83 11.30 7.54
N ARG A 239 -29.62 10.22 7.60
CA ARG A 239 -29.64 9.19 6.56
C ARG A 239 -29.99 9.80 5.20
N GLY A 240 -29.06 9.65 4.24
CA GLY A 240 -29.28 10.03 2.84
C GLY A 240 -29.03 11.48 2.50
N LEU A 241 -28.64 12.31 3.48
CA LEU A 241 -28.40 13.74 3.25
C LEU A 241 -27.24 14.01 2.28
N TYR A 242 -26.12 13.26 2.40
CA TYR A 242 -25.01 13.32 1.41
C TYR A 242 -25.48 13.00 -0.02
N VAL A 243 -26.40 12.06 -0.18
CA VAL A 243 -26.94 11.71 -1.50
C VAL A 243 -27.86 12.84 -2.01
N ALA A 244 -28.66 13.44 -1.12
CA ALA A 244 -29.58 14.51 -1.46
C ALA A 244 -28.87 15.79 -1.90
N ILE A 245 -27.86 16.25 -1.15
CA ILE A 245 -27.15 17.50 -1.48
C ILE A 245 -26.47 17.43 -2.86
N GLY A 246 -25.77 16.34 -3.16
CA GLY A 246 -25.13 16.15 -4.46
C GLY A 246 -26.14 16.03 -5.60
N LYS A 247 -27.25 15.30 -5.38
CA LYS A 247 -28.32 15.17 -6.37
C LYS A 247 -28.96 16.52 -6.70
N PHE A 248 -29.41 17.28 -5.70
CA PHE A 248 -30.07 18.57 -5.93
C PHE A 248 -29.13 19.57 -6.60
N PHE A 249 -27.86 19.59 -6.21
CA PHE A 249 -26.87 20.45 -6.84
C PHE A 249 -26.73 20.18 -8.35
N LEU A 250 -26.62 18.91 -8.73
CA LEU A 250 -26.47 18.53 -10.13
C LEU A 250 -27.76 18.72 -10.94
N GLU A 251 -28.94 18.62 -10.33
CA GLU A 251 -30.22 18.90 -11.01
C GLU A 251 -30.40 20.39 -11.35
N GLN A 252 -29.95 21.28 -10.46
CA GLN A 252 -30.14 22.72 -10.61
C GLN A 252 -29.02 23.41 -11.39
N ASN A 253 -27.85 22.77 -11.48
CA ASN A 253 -26.65 23.39 -12.07
C ASN A 253 -26.07 22.56 -13.22
N TYR A 254 -25.40 23.25 -14.13
CA TYR A 254 -24.58 22.62 -15.18
C TYR A 254 -25.34 21.62 -16.06
N ALA A 255 -26.52 22.00 -16.56
CA ALA A 255 -27.38 21.13 -17.37
C ALA A 255 -26.67 20.50 -18.58
N ASP A 256 -25.76 21.24 -19.23
CA ASP A 256 -25.01 20.79 -20.42
C ASP A 256 -23.75 19.96 -20.11
N TYR A 257 -23.49 19.64 -18.84
CA TYR A 257 -22.31 18.91 -18.41
C TYR A 257 -22.61 17.41 -18.32
N GLU A 258 -21.60 16.58 -18.60
CA GLU A 258 -21.76 15.14 -18.75
C GLU A 258 -21.08 14.36 -17.61
N LEU A 259 -20.02 14.94 -17.05
CA LEU A 259 -19.15 14.29 -16.07
C LEU A 259 -19.13 15.05 -14.74
N VAL A 260 -18.81 14.34 -13.67
CA VAL A 260 -18.53 14.92 -12.35
C VAL A 260 -17.21 14.37 -11.84
N ASN A 261 -16.23 15.23 -11.63
CA ASN A 261 -15.00 14.92 -10.90
C ASN A 261 -15.25 15.24 -9.43
N ARG A 262 -15.13 14.24 -8.55
CA ARG A 262 -15.28 14.43 -7.10
C ARG A 262 -13.95 14.29 -6.36
N GLU A 263 -12.83 14.53 -7.01
CA GLU A 263 -11.47 14.60 -6.43
C GLU A 263 -11.02 13.26 -5.82
N GLU A 264 -10.00 13.26 -4.96
CA GLU A 264 -9.26 12.10 -4.44
C GLU A 264 -9.75 11.60 -3.07
N ASP A 265 -9.32 10.39 -2.68
CA ASP A 265 -9.67 9.85 -1.35
C ASP A 265 -8.64 10.14 -0.24
N MET A 266 -7.51 10.76 -0.59
CA MET A 266 -6.43 11.13 0.34
C MET A 266 -5.88 9.94 1.15
N GLY A 267 -6.05 8.71 0.67
CA GLY A 267 -5.67 7.49 1.38
C GLY A 267 -6.62 7.09 2.51
N LEU A 268 -7.73 7.81 2.70
CA LEU A 268 -8.72 7.50 3.74
C LEU A 268 -9.63 6.34 3.30
N ASP A 269 -9.47 5.18 3.92
CA ASP A 269 -10.21 3.96 3.56
C ASP A 269 -11.74 4.12 3.55
N SER A 270 -12.29 4.88 4.48
CA SER A 270 -13.73 5.16 4.56
C SER A 270 -14.21 5.99 3.35
N LEU A 271 -13.44 7.01 2.97
CA LEU A 271 -13.71 7.87 1.82
C LEU A 271 -13.52 7.11 0.50
N ARG A 272 -12.45 6.33 0.38
CA ARG A 272 -12.19 5.43 -0.75
C ARG A 272 -13.36 4.48 -0.99
N ARG A 273 -13.86 3.83 0.06
CA ARG A 273 -15.06 2.97 -0.02
C ARG A 273 -16.27 3.77 -0.47
N ALA A 274 -16.50 4.96 0.10
CA ALA A 274 -17.63 5.82 -0.24
C ALA A 274 -17.62 6.22 -1.73
N LYS A 275 -16.47 6.67 -2.25
CA LYS A 275 -16.29 7.04 -3.66
C LYS A 275 -16.45 5.85 -4.60
N LYS A 276 -15.80 4.71 -4.31
CA LYS A 276 -15.95 3.48 -5.11
C LYS A 276 -17.40 2.97 -5.15
N MET A 277 -18.18 3.13 -4.08
CA MET A 277 -19.59 2.75 -4.04
C MET A 277 -20.50 3.64 -4.90
N LEU A 278 -20.04 4.81 -5.35
CA LEU A 278 -20.73 5.64 -6.34
C LEU A 278 -20.40 5.22 -7.78
N HIS A 279 -19.61 4.16 -7.96
CA HIS A 279 -19.30 3.55 -9.26
C HIS A 279 -18.71 4.55 -10.26
N PRO A 280 -17.49 5.07 -10.01
CA PRO A 280 -16.80 5.93 -10.97
C PRO A 280 -16.69 5.25 -12.34
N ILE A 281 -16.82 6.03 -13.40
CA ILE A 281 -16.68 5.54 -14.79
C ILE A 281 -15.23 5.58 -15.27
N LYS A 282 -14.41 6.44 -14.66
CA LYS A 282 -12.95 6.50 -14.87
C LYS A 282 -12.23 7.03 -13.63
N MET A 283 -10.99 6.62 -13.47
CA MET A 283 -10.03 7.20 -12.52
C MET A 283 -9.04 8.06 -13.30
N ILE A 284 -8.65 9.23 -12.77
CA ILE A 284 -7.55 10.02 -13.33
C ILE A 284 -6.34 9.79 -12.46
N HIS A 285 -5.38 9.00 -12.93
CA HIS A 285 -4.22 8.68 -12.11
C HIS A 285 -3.28 9.87 -11.97
N LYS A 286 -2.67 10.01 -10.79
CA LYS A 286 -1.71 11.08 -10.50
C LYS A 286 -0.30 10.57 -10.25
N TYR A 287 0.65 11.24 -10.88
CA TYR A 287 2.06 10.90 -10.77
C TYR A 287 2.86 12.09 -10.25
N THR A 288 3.85 11.78 -9.43
CA THR A 288 4.98 12.66 -9.18
C THR A 288 6.11 12.30 -10.15
N ILE A 289 6.62 13.27 -10.91
CA ILE A 289 7.75 13.10 -11.82
C ILE A 289 8.99 13.68 -11.17
N VAL A 290 10.01 12.84 -10.99
CA VAL A 290 11.31 13.22 -10.42
C VAL A 290 12.45 12.79 -11.34
N THR A 291 13.59 13.44 -11.22
CA THR A 291 14.82 13.02 -11.91
C THR A 291 15.21 11.58 -11.52
N ASN A 292 15.68 10.84 -12.52
CA ASN A 292 16.19 9.49 -12.35
C ASN A 292 17.70 9.50 -12.05
N ASN A 293 18.03 9.67 -10.76
CA ASN A 293 19.41 9.70 -10.25
C ASN A 293 19.67 8.49 -9.36
N GLN A 294 19.50 7.31 -9.93
CA GLN A 294 19.63 6.05 -9.20
C GLN A 294 21.09 5.71 -8.88
N SER A 295 21.33 5.25 -7.66
CA SER A 295 22.60 4.63 -7.25
C SER A 295 22.33 3.33 -6.49
N ILE A 296 23.20 2.33 -6.69
CA ILE A 296 23.19 1.11 -5.88
C ILE A 296 24.34 1.18 -4.90
N VAL A 297 24.05 1.02 -3.62
CA VAL A 297 25.03 1.07 -2.53
C VAL A 297 24.83 -0.10 -1.58
N LYS A 298 25.87 -0.42 -0.81
CA LYS A 298 25.75 -1.33 0.32
C LYS A 298 25.16 -0.57 1.51
N ALA A 299 24.28 -1.21 2.28
CA ALA A 299 23.69 -0.58 3.45
C ALA A 299 24.74 -0.27 4.53
N ASN A 300 24.48 0.77 5.31
CA ASN A 300 25.25 1.09 6.51
C ASN A 300 24.31 1.55 7.64
N ASN A 301 24.86 1.80 8.84
CA ASN A 301 24.07 2.15 10.02
C ASN A 301 23.19 3.39 9.85
N SER A 302 23.57 4.37 9.02
CA SER A 302 22.74 5.56 8.78
C SER A 302 21.48 5.25 7.97
N ASP A 303 21.44 4.12 7.26
CA ASP A 303 20.33 3.73 6.41
C ASP A 303 19.21 3.00 7.16
N ILE A 304 19.53 2.42 8.33
CA ILE A 304 18.63 1.56 9.12
C ILE A 304 17.24 2.20 9.31
N PRO A 305 17.09 3.49 9.68
CA PRO A 305 15.76 4.09 9.83
C PRO A 305 14.92 4.04 8.55
N GLN A 306 15.51 4.34 7.39
CA GLN A 306 14.81 4.29 6.10
C GLN A 306 14.48 2.85 5.69
N ILE A 307 15.36 1.90 6.01
CA ILE A 307 15.13 0.47 5.73
C ILE A 307 13.98 -0.06 6.58
N ILE A 308 13.91 0.28 7.87
CA ILE A 308 12.78 -0.08 8.74
C ILE A 308 11.48 0.52 8.22
N ASP A 309 11.48 1.79 7.81
CA ASP A 309 10.29 2.45 7.25
C ASP A 309 9.82 1.75 5.96
N LEU A 310 10.74 1.48 5.03
CA LEU A 310 10.43 0.75 3.80
C LEU A 310 9.92 -0.68 4.10
N TRP A 311 10.51 -1.37 5.07
CA TRP A 311 10.09 -2.71 5.51
C TRP A 311 8.64 -2.69 5.98
N LYS A 312 8.31 -1.84 6.96
CA LYS A 312 6.96 -1.72 7.53
C LYS A 312 5.91 -1.35 6.48
N LYS A 313 6.27 -0.50 5.50
CA LYS A 313 5.36 -0.13 4.40
C LYS A 313 5.14 -1.28 3.40
N SER A 314 6.11 -2.17 3.26
CA SER A 314 6.08 -3.26 2.27
C SER A 314 5.44 -4.55 2.80
N PHE A 315 5.61 -4.85 4.09
CA PHE A 315 5.14 -6.08 4.72
C PHE A 315 4.03 -5.77 5.73
N LYS A 316 2.78 -5.86 5.29
CA LYS A 316 1.60 -5.46 6.09
C LYS A 316 1.29 -6.40 7.26
N ASP A 317 1.79 -7.64 7.20
CA ASP A 317 1.58 -8.65 8.24
C ASP A 317 2.59 -8.51 9.39
N GLU A 318 3.58 -7.63 9.25
CA GLU A 318 4.56 -7.31 10.29
C GLU A 318 3.96 -6.40 11.36
N ASN A 319 4.33 -6.68 12.61
CA ASN A 319 4.03 -5.84 13.76
C ASN A 319 5.34 -5.35 14.41
N GLU A 320 5.25 -4.57 15.49
CA GLU A 320 6.44 -4.04 16.14
C GLU A 320 7.40 -5.13 16.66
N GLN A 321 6.88 -6.27 17.11
CA GLN A 321 7.66 -7.38 17.66
C GLN A 321 8.37 -8.16 16.55
N SER A 322 7.66 -8.54 15.48
CA SER A 322 8.26 -9.23 14.32
C SER A 322 9.28 -8.36 13.60
N THR A 323 8.99 -7.07 13.41
CA THR A 323 9.96 -6.13 12.84
C THR A 323 11.19 -6.02 13.72
N LYS A 324 11.02 -5.87 15.05
CA LYS A 324 12.16 -5.82 15.98
C LYS A 324 12.99 -7.10 15.92
N PHE A 325 12.35 -8.27 15.89
CA PHE A 325 13.04 -9.55 15.76
C PHE A 325 13.88 -9.62 14.48
N TYR A 326 13.30 -9.25 13.32
CA TYR A 326 14.03 -9.24 12.06
C TYR A 326 15.27 -8.34 12.14
N PHE A 327 15.14 -7.11 12.61
CA PHE A 327 16.26 -6.17 12.66
C PHE A 327 17.32 -6.49 13.73
N ASP A 328 16.93 -7.16 14.82
CA ASP A 328 17.88 -7.57 15.88
C ASP A 328 18.59 -8.90 15.55
N LYS A 329 17.93 -9.83 14.85
CA LYS A 329 18.38 -11.22 14.70
C LYS A 329 18.72 -11.64 13.28
N CYS A 330 18.10 -11.02 12.28
CA CYS A 330 18.23 -11.43 10.88
C CYS A 330 19.02 -10.41 10.08
N TYR A 331 18.74 -9.12 10.28
CA TYR A 331 19.26 -8.04 9.46
C TYR A 331 20.78 -7.86 9.61
N GLN A 332 21.47 -7.75 8.47
CA GLN A 332 22.91 -7.54 8.40
C GLN A 332 23.25 -6.50 7.32
N ASN A 333 23.89 -5.40 7.71
CA ASN A 333 24.28 -4.32 6.79
C ASN A 333 25.19 -4.83 5.67
N GLU A 334 26.17 -5.66 6.02
CA GLU A 334 27.14 -6.25 5.12
C GLU A 334 26.51 -7.22 4.09
N ASN A 335 25.23 -7.57 4.25
CA ASN A 335 24.50 -8.45 3.35
C ASN A 335 23.28 -7.75 2.74
N THR A 336 23.17 -6.43 2.92
CA THR A 336 22.05 -5.63 2.40
C THR A 336 22.53 -4.64 1.34
N TYR A 337 21.82 -4.63 0.22
CA TYR A 337 22.04 -3.73 -0.90
C TYR A 337 20.81 -2.85 -1.09
N LEU A 338 21.07 -1.58 -1.37
CA LEU A 338 20.06 -0.54 -1.48
C LEU A 338 20.13 0.07 -2.88
N LEU A 339 18.98 0.26 -3.51
CA LEU A 339 18.81 1.19 -4.63
C LEU A 339 18.25 2.49 -4.07
N LYS A 340 18.98 3.58 -4.25
CA LYS A 340 18.54 4.93 -3.87
C LYS A 340 18.28 5.77 -5.12
N ASN A 341 17.31 6.67 -5.05
CA ASN A 341 17.19 7.77 -6.02
C ASN A 341 17.60 9.07 -5.31
N ASN A 342 18.69 9.70 -5.75
CA ASN A 342 19.39 10.71 -4.95
C ASN A 342 19.73 10.15 -3.55
N HIS A 343 19.18 10.72 -2.48
CA HIS A 343 19.37 10.28 -1.10
C HIS A 343 18.25 9.38 -0.56
N HIS A 344 17.15 9.23 -1.30
CA HIS A 344 15.97 8.50 -0.86
C HIS A 344 16.10 7.00 -1.15
N LEU A 345 15.86 6.15 -0.14
CA LEU A 345 15.81 4.70 -0.32
C LEU A 345 14.57 4.29 -1.12
N VAL A 346 14.79 3.58 -2.22
CA VAL A 346 13.71 3.16 -3.14
C VAL A 346 13.46 1.66 -3.08
N SER A 347 14.54 0.87 -3.04
CA SER A 347 14.44 -0.59 -2.99
C SER A 347 15.59 -1.18 -2.18
N MET A 348 15.34 -2.31 -1.52
CA MET A 348 16.35 -3.07 -0.78
C MET A 348 16.30 -4.55 -1.16
N VAL A 349 17.47 -5.19 -1.09
CA VAL A 349 17.62 -6.65 -1.14
C VAL A 349 18.60 -7.04 -0.04
N GLN A 350 18.20 -7.96 0.84
CA GLN A 350 19.10 -8.63 1.78
C GLN A 350 19.33 -10.07 1.37
N ILE A 351 20.61 -10.47 1.29
CA ILE A 351 21.05 -11.80 0.88
C ILE A 351 22.15 -12.33 1.83
N VAL A 352 21.82 -13.29 2.68
CA VAL A 352 22.70 -13.77 3.76
C VAL A 352 23.25 -15.18 3.48
N PRO A 353 24.47 -15.50 3.93
CA PRO A 353 25.02 -16.86 3.79
C PRO A 353 24.45 -17.80 4.86
N TYR A 354 24.07 -19.01 4.45
CA TYR A 354 23.74 -20.13 5.32
C TYR A 354 24.40 -21.43 4.86
N THR A 355 24.43 -22.41 5.75
CA THR A 355 24.88 -23.77 5.41
C THR A 355 23.66 -24.67 5.26
N ILE A 356 23.56 -25.34 4.10
CA ILE A 356 22.58 -26.41 3.86
C ILE A 356 23.30 -27.75 3.75
N ILE A 357 22.59 -28.83 4.04
CA ILE A 357 23.04 -30.20 3.73
C ILE A 357 22.38 -30.60 2.42
N LEU A 358 23.19 -30.73 1.37
CA LEU A 358 22.74 -31.17 0.04
C LEU A 358 23.56 -32.39 -0.37
N ASP A 359 22.89 -33.47 -0.77
CA ASP A 359 23.47 -34.77 -1.12
C ASP A 359 24.42 -35.30 -0.04
N ASN A 360 23.99 -35.20 1.22
CA ASN A 360 24.76 -35.55 2.43
C ASN A 360 26.07 -34.77 2.60
N LYS A 361 26.21 -33.59 1.98
CA LYS A 361 27.37 -32.71 2.10
C LYS A 361 26.97 -31.32 2.57
N GLU A 362 27.81 -30.72 3.41
CA GLU A 362 27.69 -29.31 3.75
C GLU A 362 27.96 -28.46 2.52
N CYS A 363 27.03 -27.57 2.22
CA CYS A 363 27.10 -26.65 1.11
C CYS A 363 26.79 -25.24 1.59
N LEU A 364 27.63 -24.28 1.23
CA LEU A 364 27.29 -22.86 1.33
C LEU A 364 26.14 -22.57 0.36
N ALA A 365 25.11 -21.91 0.87
CA ALA A 365 24.01 -21.37 0.10
C ALA A 365 23.69 -19.96 0.62
N TYR A 366 22.95 -19.19 -0.16
CA TYR A 366 22.52 -17.85 0.22
C TYR A 366 21.00 -17.77 0.26
N PHE A 367 20.49 -17.03 1.23
CA PHE A 367 19.06 -16.81 1.38
C PHE A 367 18.76 -15.34 1.16
N ILE A 368 17.84 -15.05 0.25
CA ILE A 368 17.26 -13.72 0.13
C ILE A 368 16.15 -13.62 1.16
N LEU A 369 16.40 -12.82 2.19
CA LEU A 369 15.54 -12.68 3.37
C LEU A 369 14.59 -11.49 3.28
N GLY A 370 14.91 -10.52 2.43
CA GLY A 370 14.15 -9.30 2.32
C GLY A 370 14.28 -8.69 0.95
N VAL A 371 13.14 -8.49 0.28
CA VAL A 371 13.06 -7.69 -0.95
C VAL A 371 11.90 -6.74 -0.81
N ALA A 372 12.19 -5.44 -0.81
CA ALA A 372 11.18 -4.40 -0.68
C ALA A 372 11.42 -3.29 -1.70
N THR A 373 10.35 -2.70 -2.19
CA THR A 373 10.38 -1.54 -3.09
C THR A 373 9.23 -0.63 -2.73
N ASP A 374 9.52 0.65 -2.53
CA ASP A 374 8.53 1.66 -2.21
C ASP A 374 7.39 1.59 -3.23
N LYS A 375 6.14 1.54 -2.73
CA LYS A 375 4.93 1.33 -3.52
C LYS A 375 4.83 2.30 -4.71
N ASN A 376 5.20 3.56 -4.50
CA ASN A 376 5.10 4.60 -5.53
C ASN A 376 6.18 4.44 -6.60
N TYR A 377 7.27 3.72 -6.30
CA TYR A 377 8.39 3.42 -7.20
C TYR A 377 8.27 2.06 -7.91
N GLN A 378 7.22 1.28 -7.63
CA GLN A 378 6.99 -0.02 -8.25
C GLN A 378 6.66 0.10 -9.74
N LYS A 379 6.67 -1.04 -10.45
CA LYS A 379 6.35 -1.18 -11.88
C LYS A 379 7.27 -0.39 -12.84
N GLN A 380 8.40 0.14 -12.35
CA GLN A 380 9.42 0.84 -13.14
C GLN A 380 10.75 0.06 -13.23
N GLY A 381 10.74 -1.24 -12.92
CA GLY A 381 11.90 -2.13 -13.06
C GLY A 381 13.00 -1.97 -12.01
N LEU A 382 12.77 -1.18 -10.95
CA LEU A 382 13.78 -0.83 -9.94
C LEU A 382 14.24 -2.02 -9.10
N MET A 383 13.30 -2.82 -8.61
CA MET A 383 13.59 -4.11 -7.97
C MET A 383 14.41 -5.01 -8.90
N LYS A 384 14.01 -5.11 -10.18
CA LYS A 384 14.70 -5.92 -11.17
C LYS A 384 16.14 -5.47 -11.41
N LYS A 385 16.36 -4.16 -11.46
CA LYS A 385 17.70 -3.57 -11.56
C LYS A 385 18.57 -3.94 -10.35
N LEU A 386 18.03 -3.79 -9.14
CA LEU A 386 18.76 -4.13 -7.91
C LEU A 386 19.05 -5.63 -7.81
N MET A 387 18.05 -6.47 -8.06
CA MET A 387 18.19 -7.93 -8.07
C MET A 387 19.23 -8.40 -9.09
N ASN A 388 19.17 -7.90 -10.32
CA ASN A 388 20.18 -8.23 -11.35
C ASN A 388 21.58 -7.79 -10.94
N TYR A 389 21.72 -6.60 -10.34
CA TYR A 389 23.02 -6.15 -9.84
C TYR A 389 23.55 -7.11 -8.76
N VAL A 390 22.74 -7.42 -7.75
CA VAL A 390 23.14 -8.29 -6.63
C VAL A 390 23.49 -9.68 -7.14
N LEU A 391 22.62 -10.34 -7.90
CA LEU A 391 22.85 -11.72 -8.38
C LEU A 391 24.06 -11.85 -9.31
N ASN A 392 24.48 -10.76 -9.99
CA ASN A 392 25.66 -10.73 -10.83
C ASN A 392 26.95 -10.33 -10.09
N LEU A 393 26.93 -10.06 -8.79
CA LEU A 393 28.17 -9.82 -8.05
C LEU A 393 29.03 -11.10 -8.01
N PRO A 394 30.37 -11.00 -8.09
CA PRO A 394 31.27 -12.16 -8.12
C PRO A 394 31.05 -13.15 -6.96
N GLN A 395 30.64 -12.66 -5.79
CA GLN A 395 30.37 -13.49 -4.62
C GLN A 395 29.11 -14.36 -4.73
N TYR A 396 28.15 -14.03 -5.60
CA TYR A 396 26.89 -14.75 -5.75
C TYR A 396 26.76 -15.49 -7.09
N GLN A 397 27.57 -15.15 -8.09
CA GLN A 397 27.57 -15.85 -9.36
C GLN A 397 27.86 -17.36 -9.19
N GLY A 398 26.97 -18.19 -9.73
CA GLY A 398 27.07 -19.65 -9.65
C GLY A 398 26.80 -20.25 -8.26
N GLN A 399 26.47 -19.42 -7.27
CA GLN A 399 26.12 -19.89 -5.93
C GLN A 399 24.67 -20.40 -5.88
N LYS A 400 24.41 -21.26 -4.90
CA LYS A 400 23.07 -21.74 -4.59
C LYS A 400 22.33 -20.67 -3.81
N ILE A 401 21.20 -20.21 -4.34
CA ILE A 401 20.40 -19.15 -3.74
C ILE A 401 18.97 -19.64 -3.55
N LEU A 402 18.43 -19.37 -2.37
CA LEU A 402 17.07 -19.68 -1.95
C LEU A 402 16.35 -18.38 -1.58
N LEU A 403 15.03 -18.34 -1.73
CA LEU A 403 14.21 -17.24 -1.24
C LEU A 403 12.79 -17.69 -0.94
N GLN A 404 12.15 -17.01 0.00
CA GLN A 404 10.71 -17.08 0.22
C GLN A 404 10.04 -15.90 -0.50
N ALA A 405 8.90 -16.13 -1.14
CA ALA A 405 8.18 -15.09 -1.88
C ALA A 405 6.67 -15.22 -1.70
N TYR A 406 6.01 -14.09 -1.39
CA TYR A 406 4.55 -13.96 -1.46
C TYR A 406 4.03 -14.08 -2.90
N GLN A 407 4.85 -13.66 -3.88
CA GLN A 407 4.55 -13.70 -5.32
C GLN A 407 5.72 -14.37 -6.07
N PRO A 408 5.77 -15.72 -6.07
CA PRO A 408 6.83 -16.51 -6.71
C PRO A 408 7.12 -16.09 -8.16
N GLU A 409 6.08 -15.72 -8.91
CA GLU A 409 6.12 -15.41 -10.33
C GLU A 409 7.07 -14.26 -10.70
N ILE A 410 7.29 -13.33 -9.77
CA ILE A 410 8.21 -12.21 -9.98
C ILE A 410 9.65 -12.72 -10.10
N TYR A 411 9.98 -13.81 -9.41
CA TYR A 411 11.34 -14.32 -9.28
C TYR A 411 11.76 -15.27 -10.41
N TYR A 412 10.80 -15.79 -11.19
CA TYR A 412 11.07 -16.74 -12.29
C TYR A 412 12.01 -16.17 -13.35
N ASN A 413 11.91 -14.86 -13.63
CA ASN A 413 12.78 -14.18 -14.59
C ASN A 413 14.24 -14.06 -14.13
N PHE A 414 14.54 -14.30 -12.84
CA PHE A 414 15.91 -14.37 -12.32
C PHE A 414 16.42 -15.82 -12.22
N GLY A 415 15.68 -16.78 -12.76
CA GLY A 415 16.05 -18.20 -12.77
C GLY A 415 15.61 -18.98 -11.54
N PHE A 416 14.77 -18.40 -10.67
CA PHE A 416 14.21 -19.10 -9.52
C PHE A 416 13.04 -20.00 -9.94
N LYS A 417 12.85 -21.11 -9.24
CA LYS A 417 11.73 -22.05 -9.40
C LYS A 417 11.23 -22.51 -8.03
N GLU A 418 9.96 -22.85 -7.94
CA GLU A 418 9.39 -23.49 -6.74
C GLU A 418 9.95 -24.91 -6.60
N ASP A 419 10.67 -25.18 -5.51
CA ASP A 419 11.35 -26.47 -5.30
C ASP A 419 11.12 -27.08 -3.91
N TYR A 420 10.79 -26.26 -2.91
CA TYR A 420 10.48 -26.72 -1.55
C TYR A 420 9.00 -26.56 -1.29
N PHE A 421 8.37 -27.63 -0.81
CA PHE A 421 6.94 -27.67 -0.56
C PHE A 421 6.64 -28.25 0.80
N HIS A 422 5.63 -27.70 1.46
CA HIS A 422 5.00 -28.23 2.67
C HIS A 422 3.52 -28.50 2.40
N LYS A 423 2.88 -29.20 3.34
CA LYS A 423 1.44 -29.39 3.42
C LYS A 423 0.89 -28.70 4.65
N ILE A 424 -0.12 -27.88 4.47
CA ILE A 424 -0.97 -27.40 5.56
C ILE A 424 -2.17 -28.33 5.64
N THR A 425 -2.33 -29.00 6.78
CA THR A 425 -3.40 -29.97 7.02
C THR A 425 -4.32 -29.49 8.12
N LYS A 426 -5.62 -29.36 7.81
CA LYS A 426 -6.68 -29.26 8.80
C LYS A 426 -7.01 -30.66 9.30
N VAL A 427 -6.59 -30.96 10.53
CA VAL A 427 -6.61 -32.30 11.09
C VAL A 427 -8.05 -32.78 11.31
N ASN A 428 -8.37 -33.99 10.84
CA ASN A 428 -9.57 -34.69 11.24
C ASN A 428 -9.32 -35.37 12.60
N LYS A 429 -9.83 -34.76 13.66
CA LYS A 429 -9.62 -35.15 15.06
C LYS A 429 -10.11 -36.58 15.37
N GLU A 430 -11.09 -37.10 14.63
CA GLU A 430 -11.68 -38.43 14.87
C GLU A 430 -10.63 -39.56 14.81
N TYR A 431 -9.58 -39.38 14.00
CA TYR A 431 -8.51 -40.36 13.83
C TYR A 431 -7.51 -40.41 15.01
N TYR A 432 -7.63 -39.50 15.96
CA TYR A 432 -6.63 -39.24 17.00
C TYR A 432 -7.23 -39.18 18.42
N GLN A 433 -8.48 -39.58 18.60
CA GLN A 433 -9.23 -39.50 19.88
C GLN A 433 -8.68 -40.39 21.02
N ASN A 434 -7.64 -41.19 20.77
CA ASN A 434 -6.99 -41.97 21.82
C ASN A 434 -6.09 -41.08 22.67
N ASN A 435 -6.40 -40.95 23.96
CA ASN A 435 -5.62 -40.13 24.87
C ASN A 435 -4.17 -40.62 24.95
N SER A 436 -3.23 -39.78 24.55
CA SER A 436 -1.81 -40.08 24.59
C SER A 436 -1.21 -39.55 25.89
N ASP A 437 -0.79 -40.46 26.77
CA ASP A 437 -0.06 -40.11 27.99
C ASP A 437 1.38 -39.68 27.64
N LEU A 438 1.53 -38.41 27.24
CA LEU A 438 2.80 -37.78 26.94
C LEU A 438 3.08 -36.68 27.96
N ASN A 439 4.32 -36.63 28.43
CA ASN A 439 4.80 -35.48 29.18
C ASN A 439 5.25 -34.38 28.20
N ILE A 440 4.68 -33.17 28.34
CA ILE A 440 4.96 -32.03 27.48
C ILE A 440 5.78 -31.02 28.27
N ILE A 441 6.98 -30.74 27.79
CA ILE A 441 7.86 -29.73 28.38
C ILE A 441 7.89 -28.51 27.46
N THR A 442 7.61 -27.34 28.03
CA THR A 442 7.63 -26.03 27.36
C THR A 442 8.95 -25.28 27.57
N ASP A 443 9.85 -25.80 28.40
CA ASP A 443 11.18 -25.24 28.56
C ASP A 443 11.99 -25.48 27.29
N TYR A 444 12.66 -24.42 26.80
CA TYR A 444 13.48 -24.44 25.60
C TYR A 444 14.75 -25.31 25.78
N ASP A 445 14.62 -26.64 25.75
CA ASP A 445 15.76 -27.55 25.71
C ASP A 445 16.37 -27.60 24.30
N CYS A 446 17.25 -26.64 24.03
CA CYS A 446 17.94 -26.48 22.75
C CYS A 446 18.73 -27.74 22.35
N THR A 447 19.29 -28.47 23.32
CA THR A 447 20.10 -29.67 23.05
C THR A 447 19.22 -30.80 22.56
N LYS A 448 18.08 -31.00 23.23
CA LYS A 448 17.12 -32.03 22.83
C LYS A 448 16.46 -31.70 21.49
N SER A 449 16.04 -30.46 21.27
CA SER A 449 15.45 -30.01 20.02
C SER A 449 16.41 -30.18 18.84
N LEU A 450 17.69 -29.80 19.00
CA LEU A 450 18.70 -30.03 17.98
C LEU A 450 18.88 -31.53 17.67
N SER A 451 18.93 -32.38 18.70
CA SER A 451 19.07 -33.83 18.51
C SER A 451 17.87 -34.43 17.76
N LEU A 452 16.65 -33.99 18.06
CA LEU A 452 15.44 -34.43 17.37
C LEU A 452 15.44 -33.98 15.91
N TYR A 453 15.78 -32.71 15.65
CA TYR A 453 15.90 -32.16 14.30
C TYR A 453 16.93 -32.93 13.46
N GLN A 454 18.11 -33.20 14.02
CA GLN A 454 19.17 -33.96 13.34
C GLN A 454 18.74 -35.40 13.04
N LYS A 455 17.92 -36.04 13.88
CA LYS A 455 17.36 -37.36 13.58
C LYS A 455 16.32 -37.28 12.46
N PHE A 456 15.40 -36.32 12.57
CA PHE A 456 14.31 -36.11 11.61
C PHE A 456 14.85 -35.79 10.21
N THR A 457 15.87 -34.95 10.10
CA THR A 457 16.41 -34.47 8.82
C THR A 457 17.18 -35.53 8.02
N LYS A 458 17.57 -36.67 8.63
CA LYS A 458 18.34 -37.74 7.94
C LYS A 458 17.66 -38.34 6.72
N LYS A 459 16.32 -38.26 6.63
CA LYS A 459 15.54 -38.77 5.50
C LYS A 459 15.32 -37.72 4.40
N TYR A 460 15.78 -36.49 4.60
CA TYR A 460 15.59 -35.37 3.69
C TYR A 460 16.90 -34.93 3.05
N ASN A 461 16.78 -34.20 1.93
CA ASN A 461 17.86 -33.50 1.26
C ASN A 461 17.67 -31.99 1.38
N GLY A 462 18.70 -31.22 1.05
CA GLY A 462 18.66 -29.76 0.90
C GLY A 462 18.19 -29.00 2.14
N TYR A 463 18.39 -29.51 3.36
CA TYR A 463 17.89 -28.90 4.59
C TYR A 463 18.91 -27.97 5.26
N ARG A 464 18.45 -26.99 6.04
CA ARG A 464 19.33 -26.06 6.77
C ARG A 464 20.11 -26.83 7.84
N LYS A 465 21.44 -26.66 7.88
CA LYS A 465 22.24 -27.13 9.01
C LYS A 465 21.94 -26.22 10.21
N ARG A 466 21.33 -26.79 11.26
CA ARG A 466 21.09 -26.11 12.54
C ARG A 466 22.11 -26.56 13.58
N ASP A 467 22.50 -25.64 14.47
CA ASP A 467 23.37 -25.88 15.61
C ASP A 467 22.76 -25.32 16.90
N LEU A 468 23.44 -25.42 18.03
CA LEU A 468 22.92 -24.91 19.30
C LEU A 468 22.72 -23.39 19.30
N ASP A 469 23.52 -22.65 18.52
CA ASP A 469 23.41 -21.20 18.42
C ASP A 469 22.11 -20.79 17.75
N TYR A 470 21.74 -21.47 16.65
CA TYR A 470 20.45 -21.30 15.99
C TYR A 470 19.28 -21.39 16.98
N TYR A 471 19.24 -22.43 17.82
CA TYR A 471 18.15 -22.57 18.79
C TYR A 471 18.16 -21.46 19.83
N LYS A 472 19.33 -21.18 20.43
CA LYS A 472 19.47 -20.22 21.53
C LYS A 472 19.21 -18.77 21.12
N ASN A 473 19.78 -18.37 19.99
CA ASN A 473 19.88 -16.96 19.61
C ASN A 473 18.89 -16.55 18.52
N TYR A 474 18.36 -17.50 17.74
CA TYR A 474 17.39 -17.26 16.68
C TYR A 474 16.01 -17.85 17.01
N LEU A 475 15.89 -19.18 17.16
CA LEU A 475 14.58 -19.85 17.20
C LEU A 475 13.72 -19.42 18.40
N ILE A 476 14.31 -19.34 19.59
CA ILE A 476 13.58 -18.87 20.79
C ILE A 476 13.06 -17.45 20.58
N ALA A 477 13.91 -16.56 20.06
CA ALA A 477 13.53 -15.18 19.78
C ALA A 477 12.44 -15.10 18.70
N ARG A 478 12.49 -15.98 17.69
CA ARG A 478 11.44 -16.11 16.67
C ARG A 478 10.11 -16.50 17.32
N CYS A 479 10.09 -17.59 18.10
CA CYS A 479 8.88 -18.05 18.76
C CYS A 479 8.24 -16.93 19.60
N LEU A 480 9.03 -16.20 20.38
CA LEU A 480 8.54 -15.07 21.18
C LEU A 480 7.99 -13.92 20.33
N ALA A 481 8.59 -13.62 19.17
CA ALA A 481 8.15 -12.53 18.30
C ALA A 481 6.84 -12.83 17.56
N TYR A 482 6.50 -14.11 17.39
CA TYR A 482 5.30 -14.59 16.70
C TYR A 482 4.25 -15.19 17.63
N ASP A 483 4.39 -15.00 18.96
CA ASP A 483 3.53 -15.58 20.00
C ASP A 483 3.37 -17.11 19.85
N GLU A 484 4.47 -17.78 19.51
CA GLU A 484 4.56 -19.23 19.40
C GLU A 484 5.31 -19.82 20.60
N SER A 485 5.06 -21.09 20.86
CA SER A 485 5.75 -21.87 21.89
C SER A 485 6.38 -23.13 21.31
N LEU A 486 7.60 -23.42 21.73
CA LEU A 486 8.28 -24.69 21.46
C LEU A 486 7.87 -25.71 22.53
N LYS A 487 7.21 -26.80 22.12
CA LYS A 487 6.83 -27.92 22.99
C LYS A 487 7.60 -29.17 22.64
N ILE A 488 8.28 -29.77 23.60
CA ILE A 488 8.98 -31.05 23.45
C ILE A 488 8.14 -32.15 24.11
N PHE A 489 7.90 -33.23 23.37
CA PHE A 489 7.04 -34.33 23.77
C PHE A 489 7.87 -35.52 24.21
N TYR A 490 7.52 -36.07 25.38
CA TYR A 490 8.18 -37.22 25.97
C TYR A 490 7.22 -38.39 26.16
N ASP A 491 7.58 -39.54 25.59
CA ASP A 491 6.99 -40.82 25.96
C ASP A 491 7.83 -41.40 27.10
N LYS A 492 7.29 -41.30 28.32
CA LYS A 492 8.00 -41.53 29.59
C LYS A 492 9.21 -40.59 29.72
N THR A 493 10.42 -41.09 29.48
CA THR A 493 11.68 -40.33 29.58
C THR A 493 12.32 -40.06 28.22
N ASN A 494 11.76 -40.60 27.15
CA ASN A 494 12.31 -40.45 25.80
C ASN A 494 11.61 -39.30 25.09
N ALA A 495 12.36 -38.28 24.65
CA ALA A 495 11.77 -37.28 23.77
C ALA A 495 11.55 -37.90 22.39
N ILE A 496 10.32 -37.78 21.90
CA ILE A 496 9.85 -38.39 20.66
C ILE A 496 9.60 -37.38 19.54
N GLY A 497 9.65 -36.08 19.85
CA GLY A 497 9.48 -34.99 18.90
C GLY A 497 9.28 -33.64 19.57
N TYR A 498 9.18 -32.59 18.77
CA TYR A 498 8.77 -31.26 19.20
C TYR A 498 7.83 -30.60 18.18
N MET A 499 7.06 -29.62 18.66
CA MET A 499 6.24 -28.74 17.84
C MET A 499 6.56 -27.29 18.16
N ILE A 500 6.55 -26.43 17.15
CA ILE A 500 6.37 -24.99 17.33
C ILE A 500 4.92 -24.69 16.98
N TYR A 501 4.18 -24.11 17.91
CA TYR A 501 2.76 -23.88 17.72
C TYR A 501 2.28 -22.61 18.43
N SER A 502 1.21 -22.02 17.91
CA SER A 502 0.45 -20.92 18.50
C SER A 502 -1.01 -21.33 18.69
N GLU A 503 -1.69 -20.64 19.59
CA GLU A 503 -3.07 -20.95 19.97
C GLU A 503 -3.87 -19.67 20.18
N ASP A 504 -4.97 -19.52 19.44
CA ASP A 504 -5.95 -18.46 19.63
C ASP A 504 -7.28 -19.04 20.13
N GLU A 505 -8.33 -18.23 20.20
CA GLU A 505 -9.65 -18.65 20.70
C GLU A 505 -10.29 -19.77 19.85
N ASN A 506 -9.99 -19.83 18.55
CA ASN A 506 -10.66 -20.70 17.58
C ASN A 506 -9.77 -21.83 17.06
N GLN A 507 -8.46 -21.70 17.09
CA GLN A 507 -7.55 -22.67 16.47
C GLN A 507 -6.22 -22.84 17.21
N ILE A 508 -5.64 -24.01 16.99
CA ILE A 508 -4.26 -24.38 17.31
C ILE A 508 -3.52 -24.51 15.97
N LYS A 509 -2.43 -23.78 15.80
CA LYS A 509 -1.60 -23.78 14.59
C LYS A 509 -0.22 -24.30 14.90
N VAL A 510 0.23 -25.36 14.22
CA VAL A 510 1.60 -25.88 14.32
C VAL A 510 2.37 -25.43 13.09
N SER A 511 3.39 -24.59 13.28
CA SER A 511 4.23 -24.04 12.20
C SER A 511 5.49 -24.87 11.94
N GLU A 512 5.96 -25.66 12.92
CA GLU A 512 7.01 -26.65 12.71
C GLU A 512 6.69 -27.93 13.48
N LEU A 513 6.81 -29.08 12.81
CA LEU A 513 6.56 -30.39 13.37
C LEU A 513 7.76 -31.32 13.13
N ILE A 514 8.44 -31.69 14.21
CA ILE A 514 9.60 -32.60 14.18
C ILE A 514 9.28 -33.83 15.02
N TYR A 515 9.39 -35.01 14.42
CA TYR A 515 9.00 -36.27 15.08
C TYR A 515 9.96 -37.42 14.74
N GLU A 516 10.03 -38.43 15.61
CA GLU A 516 10.96 -39.56 15.42
C GLU A 516 10.42 -40.60 14.42
N ASN A 517 9.13 -40.90 14.44
CA ASN A 517 8.45 -41.88 13.58
C ASN A 517 6.92 -41.68 13.59
N ASP A 518 6.18 -42.39 12.73
CA ASP A 518 4.73 -42.23 12.59
C ASP A 518 3.94 -42.55 13.89
N THR A 519 4.47 -43.41 14.76
CA THR A 519 3.86 -43.65 16.08
C THR A 519 4.00 -42.42 16.97
N ALA A 520 5.18 -41.79 16.99
CA ALA A 520 5.39 -40.54 17.70
C ALA A 520 4.51 -39.42 17.16
N LEU A 521 4.42 -39.28 15.83
CA LEU A 521 3.55 -38.31 15.15
C LEU A 521 2.11 -38.40 15.65
N ASN A 522 1.51 -39.60 15.59
CA ASN A 522 0.13 -39.80 15.97
C ASN A 522 -0.12 -39.51 17.46
N LYS A 523 0.83 -39.88 18.34
CA LYS A 523 0.74 -39.55 19.78
C LYS A 523 0.86 -38.05 20.02
N MET A 524 1.77 -37.35 19.34
CA MET A 524 1.96 -35.91 19.51
C MET A 524 0.72 -35.13 19.05
N ILE A 525 0.09 -35.53 17.94
CA ILE A 525 -1.16 -34.93 17.47
C ILE A 525 -2.28 -35.16 18.49
N ALA A 526 -2.45 -36.40 18.97
CA ALA A 526 -3.46 -36.73 19.97
C ALA A 526 -3.30 -35.91 21.27
N ALA A 527 -2.06 -35.63 21.69
CA ALA A 527 -1.75 -34.88 22.91
C ALA A 527 -2.15 -33.40 22.87
N ILE A 528 -2.35 -32.83 21.68
CA ILE A 528 -2.69 -31.40 21.52
C ILE A 528 -4.10 -31.17 20.97
N ILE A 529 -4.88 -32.24 20.77
CA ILE A 529 -6.26 -32.09 20.34
C ILE A 529 -7.08 -31.38 21.41
N ASN A 530 -7.83 -30.39 20.96
CA ASN A 530 -8.83 -29.69 21.74
C ASN A 530 -10.13 -29.73 20.94
N ASP A 531 -11.23 -30.23 21.52
CA ASP A 531 -12.50 -30.40 20.82
C ASP A 531 -13.09 -29.07 20.36
N ASP A 532 -12.83 -27.99 21.10
CA ASP A 532 -13.37 -26.66 20.84
C ASP A 532 -12.58 -25.86 19.80
N LYS A 533 -11.38 -26.32 19.40
CA LYS A 533 -10.47 -25.57 18.50
C LYS A 533 -10.08 -26.32 17.25
N GLU A 534 -10.04 -25.68 16.09
CA GLU A 534 -9.49 -26.31 14.89
C GLU A 534 -7.99 -26.59 15.05
N LEU A 535 -7.49 -27.71 14.54
CA LEU A 535 -6.06 -28.02 14.56
C LEU A 535 -5.52 -27.96 13.13
N ILE A 536 -4.61 -27.02 12.89
CA ILE A 536 -3.98 -26.78 11.60
C ILE A 536 -2.48 -27.06 11.74
N ILE A 537 -1.94 -27.96 10.93
CA ILE A 537 -0.54 -28.38 11.00
C ILE A 537 0.15 -28.15 9.67
N GLU A 538 1.21 -27.35 9.68
CA GLU A 538 2.20 -27.30 8.60
C GLU A 538 3.22 -28.43 8.79
N SER A 539 3.43 -29.22 7.74
CA SER A 539 4.34 -30.36 7.76
C SER A 539 5.01 -30.56 6.40
N ASP A 540 6.07 -31.36 6.35
CA ASP A 540 6.71 -31.73 5.09
C ASP A 540 5.81 -32.63 4.21
N MET A 541 6.22 -32.85 2.96
CA MET A 541 5.45 -33.64 1.99
C MET A 541 5.30 -35.13 2.35
N LEU A 542 6.23 -35.71 3.11
CA LEU A 542 6.22 -37.14 3.47
C LEU A 542 5.32 -37.44 4.67
N THR A 543 5.08 -36.44 5.51
CA THR A 543 4.24 -36.58 6.71
C THR A 543 2.80 -36.95 6.32
N ASN A 544 2.25 -38.00 6.92
CA ASN A 544 0.88 -38.44 6.69
C ASN A 544 -0.02 -38.08 7.88
N ILE A 545 -0.88 -37.07 7.71
CA ILE A 545 -1.82 -36.61 8.72
C ILE A 545 -3.24 -36.77 8.17
N ASN A 546 -4.13 -37.38 8.94
CA ASN A 546 -5.52 -37.55 8.54
C ASN A 546 -6.24 -36.20 8.63
N GLY A 547 -6.71 -35.69 7.49
CA GLY A 547 -7.33 -34.38 7.41
C GLY A 547 -7.43 -33.85 5.98
N GLU A 548 -8.02 -32.67 5.83
CA GLU A 548 -8.00 -31.95 4.56
C GLU A 548 -6.65 -31.24 4.44
N SER A 549 -5.95 -31.42 3.32
CA SER A 549 -4.60 -30.86 3.13
C SER A 549 -4.46 -30.07 1.84
N GLN A 550 -3.65 -29.01 1.89
CA GLN A 550 -3.24 -28.21 0.75
C GLN A 550 -1.71 -28.13 0.70
N VAL A 551 -1.16 -28.13 -0.51
CA VAL A 551 0.28 -27.97 -0.74
C VAL A 551 0.62 -26.49 -0.86
N ILE A 552 1.72 -26.07 -0.24
CA ILE A 552 2.26 -24.72 -0.32
C ILE A 552 3.73 -24.77 -0.73
N CYS A 553 4.19 -23.82 -1.54
CA CYS A 553 5.60 -23.60 -1.80
C CYS A 553 6.22 -22.82 -0.64
N THR A 554 7.30 -23.32 -0.05
CA THR A 554 8.00 -22.64 1.05
C THR A 554 9.25 -21.92 0.61
N MET A 555 9.97 -22.43 -0.39
CA MET A 555 11.17 -21.79 -0.94
C MET A 555 11.30 -22.00 -2.44
N LEU A 556 11.75 -20.94 -3.11
CA LEU A 556 12.22 -20.99 -4.48
C LEU A 556 13.75 -21.15 -4.52
N THR A 557 14.30 -21.80 -5.56
CA THR A 557 15.75 -21.89 -5.77
C THR A 557 16.21 -21.59 -7.18
N ASN A 558 17.48 -21.20 -7.34
CA ASN A 558 18.12 -20.96 -8.64
C ASN A 558 18.99 -22.12 -9.17
N PHE A 559 19.11 -23.23 -8.42
CA PHE A 559 20.12 -24.27 -8.69
C PHE A 559 19.54 -25.66 -9.02
N LEU A 560 18.23 -25.84 -8.86
CA LEU A 560 17.56 -27.10 -9.18
C LEU A 560 17.03 -27.06 -10.63
N LYS A 561 17.55 -27.97 -11.46
CA LYS A 561 17.27 -27.95 -12.91
C LYS A 561 15.92 -28.56 -13.28
N ASN A 562 15.42 -29.52 -12.50
CA ASN A 562 14.15 -30.22 -12.74
C ASN A 562 13.23 -30.08 -11.52
N SER A 563 12.17 -29.27 -11.67
CA SER A 563 11.00 -29.33 -10.82
C SER A 563 10.37 -30.73 -10.96
N CYS A 564 10.00 -31.37 -9.85
CA CYS A 564 9.27 -32.65 -9.81
C CYS A 564 10.10 -33.95 -9.91
N GLN A 565 11.32 -34.01 -9.37
CA GLN A 565 11.82 -35.29 -8.86
C GLN A 565 11.87 -35.26 -7.33
N ASP A 566 11.36 -36.37 -6.78
CA ASP A 566 11.17 -36.77 -5.38
C ASP A 566 12.44 -36.65 -4.52
N ASN A 567 12.96 -35.43 -4.39
CA ASN A 567 14.25 -35.16 -3.74
C ASN A 567 14.14 -35.06 -2.22
N ASN A 568 12.94 -35.24 -1.65
CA ASN A 568 12.67 -35.10 -0.22
C ASN A 568 13.29 -33.82 0.35
N PHE A 569 13.07 -32.67 -0.31
CA PHE A 569 13.59 -31.40 0.17
C PHE A 569 12.81 -30.92 1.39
N TYR A 570 13.53 -30.41 2.39
CA TYR A 570 12.93 -29.88 3.61
C TYR A 570 13.67 -28.63 4.10
N ILE A 571 12.98 -27.50 4.15
CA ILE A 571 13.44 -26.26 4.80
C ILE A 571 12.22 -25.63 5.46
N ASN A 572 12.34 -25.34 6.76
CA ASN A 572 11.35 -24.56 7.50
C ASN A 572 12.05 -23.36 8.13
N GLU A 573 12.28 -22.34 7.32
CA GLU A 573 12.97 -21.13 7.71
C GLU A 573 12.07 -19.95 7.30
N CYS A 574 10.88 -19.89 7.93
CA CYS A 574 9.99 -18.76 7.78
C CYS A 574 10.60 -17.56 8.51
N LEU A 575 10.67 -16.43 7.80
CA LEU A 575 10.91 -15.13 8.41
C LEU A 575 9.61 -14.50 8.86
#